data_AF-A0A939V0V7-F1
#
_entry.id   AF-A0A939V0V7-F1
#
_cell.length_a   1.000
_cell.length_b   1.000
_cell.length_c   1.000
_cell.angle_alpha   90.00
_cell.angle_beta   90.00
_cell.angle_gamma   90.00
#
_symmetry.space_group_name_H-M   'P 1'
#
loop_
_entity.id
_entity.type
_entity.pdbx_description
1 polymer ?
#
loop_
_entity_poly.entity_id
_entity_poly.type
_entity_poly.pdbx_seq_one_letter_code
_entity_poly.pdbx_strand_id
1 'polypeptide(L)'
;MNFKFLSRLLATSVVTIVAVLILSVVNFNSVAAYESVSEKEPNDSIKTAEKTVPDTVYTGRAPSGDIDYYKIELKSSGYLKITEVDKGGSFDFDLLDSEGNSYNFSLDAIFYGRHMRMGTYYLSVSPLLFPDNSEYGFYYTFEDAGETFPDTGADDIALGANKIKLNNTYKGQIAFSEESDFYKFDLQSAGKLTVKLYSSDSVKISFGNYYNFDQHGETYHSQCLEKGTYYLQISCGNDATYSFSITLEPVRLEQGSMMVVCGDRAEISILNADYNLLKHSTKYESSDSSIASVDADGKVTGRKAGPATVYVTVGGTTLKCSVQVLYKDVVNTKEYWFEPTNYLTNEEVVKGYDGQTMFRPNNQCTRAQMVTFLWRLKGCPKPQISSTKFKDVKKSAYYYKAVLWAVEKGITTGYSKTKFKPNNVCTRAQTVTFLWRMAGKPKATTTKNKFRDIDNTDYFYNAVLWASEKKIVEGYKNKTFRPQNKCTRRQMVTFLYKYDKYVNGRG
;
A
#
# COMPACT_ATOMS: atom_id res chain seq x y z
N MET A 1 54.58 -19.42 -23.82
CA MET A 1 54.75 -19.27 -22.34
C MET A 1 54.11 -17.95 -21.95
N ASN A 2 53.07 -17.87 -21.12
CA ASN A 2 52.96 -18.49 -19.81
C ASN A 2 51.50 -18.76 -19.42
N PHE A 3 51.11 -20.04 -19.45
CA PHE A 3 50.70 -20.87 -18.31
C PHE A 3 50.26 -20.16 -17.01
N LYS A 4 49.33 -19.20 -17.06
CA LYS A 4 48.68 -18.67 -15.83
C LYS A 4 47.16 -18.52 -15.87
N PHE A 5 46.50 -18.93 -16.95
CA PHE A 5 45.03 -18.89 -17.02
C PHE A 5 44.33 -20.26 -17.15
N LEU A 6 45.07 -21.36 -17.33
CA LEU A 6 44.50 -22.72 -17.30
C LEU A 6 44.60 -23.42 -15.93
N SER A 7 45.26 -22.83 -14.93
CA SER A 7 45.50 -23.48 -13.62
C SER A 7 44.52 -23.09 -12.50
N ARG A 8 43.49 -22.28 -12.80
CA ARG A 8 42.43 -21.95 -11.81
C ARG A 8 41.06 -22.56 -12.12
N LEU A 9 40.92 -23.30 -13.22
CA LEU A 9 39.67 -24.03 -13.55
C LEU A 9 39.72 -25.53 -13.25
N LEU A 10 40.83 -26.06 -12.72
CA LEU A 10 40.99 -27.49 -12.40
C LEU A 10 41.21 -27.79 -10.91
N ALA A 11 41.23 -26.78 -10.04
CA ALA A 11 41.48 -26.98 -8.61
C ALA A 11 40.20 -27.07 -7.75
N THR A 12 39.05 -26.63 -8.25
CA THR A 12 37.77 -26.72 -7.52
C THR A 12 36.89 -27.90 -7.97
N SER A 13 37.16 -28.47 -9.15
CA SER A 13 36.39 -29.60 -9.68
C SER A 13 36.95 -30.97 -9.28
N VAL A 14 38.17 -31.04 -8.73
CA VAL A 14 38.77 -32.32 -8.29
C VAL A 14 38.57 -32.56 -6.78
N VAL A 15 38.43 -31.51 -5.96
CA VAL A 15 38.18 -31.67 -4.51
C VAL A 15 36.74 -32.11 -4.23
N THR A 16 35.77 -31.72 -5.06
CA THR A 16 34.38 -32.15 -4.90
C THR A 16 34.12 -33.54 -5.49
N ILE A 17 34.84 -33.95 -6.55
CA ILE A 17 34.68 -35.29 -7.13
C ILE A 17 35.36 -36.36 -6.26
N VAL A 18 36.46 -36.05 -5.57
CA VAL A 18 37.07 -36.99 -4.60
C VAL A 18 36.24 -37.10 -3.32
N ALA A 19 35.52 -36.05 -2.90
CA ALA A 19 34.58 -36.15 -1.79
C ALA A 19 33.33 -37.00 -2.14
N VAL A 20 32.85 -36.96 -3.39
CA VAL A 20 31.70 -37.74 -3.86
C VAL A 20 32.09 -39.21 -4.16
N LEU A 21 33.32 -39.49 -4.58
CA LEU A 21 33.80 -40.88 -4.77
C LEU A 21 34.32 -41.56 -3.49
N ILE A 22 34.70 -40.81 -2.44
CA ILE A 22 35.06 -41.41 -1.14
C ILE A 22 33.82 -41.66 -0.26
N LEU A 23 32.69 -40.99 -0.51
CA LEU A 23 31.40 -41.31 0.12
C LEU A 23 30.64 -42.47 -0.54
N SER A 24 31.11 -42.98 -1.69
CA SER A 24 30.49 -44.10 -2.41
C SER A 24 31.27 -45.42 -2.34
N VAL A 25 32.37 -45.50 -1.58
CA VAL A 25 33.17 -46.73 -1.41
C VAL A 25 33.51 -47.07 0.06
N VAL A 26 32.99 -46.32 1.05
CA VAL A 26 33.09 -46.71 2.47
C VAL A 26 31.71 -46.69 3.11
N ASN A 27 30.91 -47.72 2.79
CA ASN A 27 29.87 -48.23 3.70
C ASN A 27 29.42 -49.64 3.30
N PHE A 28 30.39 -50.52 3.04
CA PHE A 28 30.19 -51.93 3.36
C PHE A 28 30.72 -52.12 4.78
N ASN A 29 29.82 -52.48 5.69
CA ASN A 29 30.05 -52.76 7.12
C ASN A 29 30.32 -51.56 8.03
N SER A 30 29.27 -50.81 8.33
CA SER A 30 28.62 -51.01 9.62
C SER A 30 27.16 -50.57 9.49
N VAL A 31 26.26 -51.55 9.34
CA VAL A 31 24.91 -51.38 9.88
C VAL A 31 25.17 -51.00 11.33
N ALA A 32 24.99 -49.73 11.69
CA ALA A 32 24.80 -49.39 13.10
C ALA A 32 23.77 -50.41 13.57
N ALA A 33 24.08 -51.17 14.61
CA ALA A 33 23.15 -52.16 15.12
C ALA A 33 21.89 -51.40 15.55
N TYR A 34 20.97 -51.22 14.60
CA TYR A 34 19.63 -50.74 14.87
C TYR A 34 19.10 -51.75 15.87
N GLU A 35 18.66 -51.26 17.03
CA GLU A 35 17.97 -52.11 17.98
C GLU A 35 16.80 -52.74 17.22
N SER A 36 16.90 -54.04 16.96
CA SER A 36 15.86 -54.79 16.28
C SER A 36 14.79 -55.15 17.31
N VAL A 37 13.57 -54.74 17.06
CA VAL A 37 12.42 -55.12 17.86
C VAL A 37 11.77 -56.33 17.19
N SER A 38 11.83 -57.48 17.85
CA SER A 38 11.07 -58.65 17.43
C SER A 38 9.58 -58.40 17.62
N GLU A 39 8.76 -58.93 16.71
CA GLU A 39 7.30 -58.84 16.74
C GLU A 39 6.73 -59.24 18.10
N LYS A 40 5.60 -58.61 18.44
CA LYS A 40 4.85 -58.93 19.65
C LYS A 40 3.40 -59.28 19.33
N GLU A 41 3.10 -60.55 19.55
CA GLU A 41 1.77 -61.12 19.43
C GLU A 41 0.78 -60.70 20.56
N PRO A 42 -0.53 -60.59 20.26
CA PRO A 42 -1.14 -60.72 18.94
C PRO A 42 -0.98 -59.43 18.12
N ASN A 43 -0.63 -59.52 16.84
CA ASN A 43 -0.61 -58.40 15.89
C ASN A 43 -1.34 -58.70 14.57
N ASP A 44 -2.22 -59.70 14.57
CA ASP A 44 -2.92 -60.28 13.40
C ASP A 44 -4.03 -59.41 12.76
N SER A 45 -4.18 -58.16 13.20
CA SER A 45 -5.22 -57.26 12.69
C SER A 45 -4.90 -55.79 12.93
N ILE A 46 -5.52 -54.89 12.18
CA ILE A 46 -5.47 -53.43 12.41
C ILE A 46 -5.76 -53.04 13.88
N LYS A 47 -6.64 -53.79 14.58
CA LYS A 47 -7.00 -53.50 15.98
C LYS A 47 -5.90 -53.92 16.96
N THR A 48 -5.14 -54.95 16.62
CA THR A 48 -4.07 -55.53 17.44
C THR A 48 -2.68 -55.07 17.01
N ALA A 49 -2.60 -54.27 15.94
CA ALA A 49 -1.36 -53.84 15.32
C ALA A 49 -0.32 -53.28 16.30
N GLU A 50 0.91 -53.74 16.15
CA GLU A 50 2.03 -53.35 17.00
C GLU A 50 2.45 -51.91 16.73
N LYS A 51 2.62 -51.10 17.78
CA LYS A 51 3.03 -49.70 17.62
C LYS A 51 4.49 -49.60 17.21
N THR A 52 4.74 -48.79 16.20
CA THR A 52 6.10 -48.57 15.71
C THR A 52 6.63 -47.16 16.00
N VAL A 53 7.94 -47.00 15.91
CA VAL A 53 8.63 -45.72 15.88
C VAL A 53 9.56 -45.67 14.64
N PRO A 54 9.79 -44.48 14.05
CA PRO A 54 10.67 -44.35 12.89
C PRO A 54 12.10 -44.81 13.19
N ASP A 55 12.86 -45.14 12.13
CA ASP A 55 14.28 -45.52 12.19
C ASP A 55 14.56 -46.72 13.12
N THR A 56 13.56 -47.58 13.36
CA THR A 56 13.70 -48.81 14.14
C THR A 56 13.42 -50.01 13.26
N VAL A 57 14.29 -51.03 13.36
CA VAL A 57 14.14 -52.26 12.59
C VAL A 57 13.18 -53.18 13.33
N TYR A 58 12.07 -53.52 12.69
CA TYR A 58 11.11 -54.51 13.16
C TYR A 58 11.36 -55.81 12.41
N THR A 59 11.39 -56.92 13.15
CA THR A 59 11.54 -58.25 12.56
C THR A 59 10.51 -59.21 13.13
N GLY A 60 10.13 -60.21 12.34
CA GLY A 60 9.07 -61.13 12.72
C GLY A 60 8.99 -62.33 11.78
N ARG A 61 8.02 -63.19 12.01
CA ARG A 61 7.77 -64.40 11.21
C ARG A 61 6.28 -64.58 10.98
N ALA A 62 5.85 -64.36 9.74
CA ALA A 62 4.49 -64.63 9.31
C ALA A 62 4.40 -65.97 8.54
N PRO A 63 4.11 -67.11 9.19
CA PRO A 63 3.85 -68.38 8.51
C PRO A 63 2.60 -68.29 7.61
N SER A 64 2.40 -69.30 6.74
CA SER A 64 1.28 -69.30 5.79
C SER A 64 -0.09 -69.11 6.47
N GLY A 65 -0.77 -68.02 6.13
CA GLY A 65 -2.09 -67.65 6.68
C GLY A 65 -2.03 -66.66 7.84
N ASP A 66 -0.82 -66.27 8.25
CA ASP A 66 -0.55 -65.23 9.22
C ASP A 66 -0.27 -63.89 8.52
N ILE A 67 -0.79 -62.80 9.08
CA ILE A 67 -0.60 -61.45 8.57
C ILE A 67 -0.36 -60.53 9.76
N ASP A 68 0.85 -59.99 9.83
CA ASP A 68 1.26 -59.09 10.88
C ASP A 68 0.92 -57.65 10.54
N TYR A 69 0.38 -56.91 11.51
CA TYR A 69 0.05 -55.51 11.35
C TYR A 69 0.89 -54.62 12.27
N TYR A 70 1.43 -53.55 11.69
CA TYR A 70 2.22 -52.56 12.40
C TYR A 70 1.60 -51.18 12.25
N LYS A 71 1.33 -50.52 13.38
CA LYS A 71 0.74 -49.18 13.44
C LYS A 71 1.82 -48.11 13.26
N ILE A 72 1.63 -47.25 12.27
CA ILE A 72 2.45 -46.06 11.99
C ILE A 72 1.60 -44.82 12.29
N GLU A 73 2.09 -43.94 13.19
CA GLU A 73 1.40 -42.69 13.52
C GLU A 73 2.20 -41.49 13.00
N LEU A 74 1.71 -40.86 11.93
CA LEU A 74 2.30 -39.64 11.36
C LEU A 74 1.71 -38.41 12.05
N LYS A 75 2.57 -37.63 12.72
CA LYS A 75 2.16 -36.42 13.45
C LYS A 75 2.10 -35.16 12.58
N SER A 76 2.62 -35.25 11.36
CA SER A 76 2.58 -34.24 10.30
C SER A 76 2.44 -34.96 8.96
N SER A 77 2.11 -34.21 7.92
CA SER A 77 2.20 -34.67 6.53
C SER A 77 3.65 -34.65 6.07
N GLY A 78 4.02 -35.57 5.18
CA GLY A 78 5.41 -35.74 4.76
C GLY A 78 5.64 -36.97 3.91
N TYR A 79 6.90 -37.25 3.61
CA TYR A 79 7.29 -38.40 2.81
C TYR A 79 7.60 -39.60 3.71
N LEU A 80 6.75 -40.63 3.65
CA LEU A 80 6.97 -41.91 4.32
C LEU A 80 7.76 -42.83 3.38
N LYS A 81 8.85 -43.41 3.88
CA LYS A 81 9.64 -44.41 3.17
C LYS A 81 9.77 -45.68 4.00
N ILE A 82 9.30 -46.80 3.48
CA ILE A 82 9.44 -48.14 4.07
C ILE A 82 10.55 -48.86 3.33
N THR A 83 11.52 -49.40 4.07
CA THR A 83 12.67 -50.13 3.52
C THR A 83 12.68 -51.54 4.07
N GLU A 84 12.70 -52.51 3.17
CA GLU A 84 12.84 -53.92 3.53
C GLU A 84 14.28 -54.19 3.97
N VAL A 85 14.42 -55.03 4.98
CA VAL A 85 15.70 -55.56 5.46
C VAL A 85 15.73 -57.03 5.06
N ASP A 86 16.64 -57.39 4.15
CA ASP A 86 16.78 -58.77 3.70
C ASP A 86 17.13 -59.69 4.87
N LYS A 87 16.23 -60.65 5.09
CA LYS A 87 16.29 -61.66 6.14
C LYS A 87 16.12 -63.08 5.58
N GLY A 88 16.16 -63.22 4.25
CA GLY A 88 16.14 -64.51 3.55
C GLY A 88 14.75 -65.04 3.16
N GLY A 89 13.66 -64.32 3.49
CA GLY A 89 12.28 -64.65 3.07
C GLY A 89 11.69 -63.62 2.09
N SER A 90 10.54 -63.95 1.49
CA SER A 90 9.85 -63.07 0.53
C SER A 90 8.46 -62.70 1.05
N PHE A 91 8.28 -61.42 1.35
CA PHE A 91 7.08 -60.89 2.00
C PHE A 91 6.49 -59.73 1.19
N ASP A 92 5.17 -59.60 1.25
CA ASP A 92 4.41 -58.50 0.70
C ASP A 92 4.17 -57.46 1.79
N PHE A 93 4.33 -56.19 1.42
CA PHE A 93 4.22 -55.05 2.32
C PHE A 93 3.15 -54.10 1.80
N ASP A 94 2.02 -54.07 2.48
CA ASP A 94 0.87 -53.24 2.10
C ASP A 94 0.62 -52.17 3.17
N LEU A 95 0.52 -50.90 2.77
CA LEU A 95 0.15 -49.82 3.68
C LEU A 95 -1.33 -49.54 3.56
N LEU A 96 -2.00 -49.57 4.70
CA LEU A 96 -3.43 -49.45 4.83
C LEU A 96 -3.79 -48.17 5.60
N ASP A 97 -4.91 -47.54 5.23
CA ASP A 97 -5.56 -46.53 6.07
C ASP A 97 -6.25 -47.17 7.30
N SER A 98 -6.90 -46.35 8.13
CA SER A 98 -7.64 -46.83 9.30
C SER A 98 -8.89 -47.67 8.99
N GLU A 99 -9.36 -47.64 7.75
CA GLU A 99 -10.50 -48.42 7.27
C GLU A 99 -10.06 -49.74 6.60
N GLY A 100 -8.75 -49.91 6.39
CA GLY A 100 -8.17 -51.09 5.76
C GLY A 100 -8.04 -50.98 4.23
N ASN A 101 -8.22 -49.80 3.65
CA ASN A 101 -8.01 -49.59 2.22
C ASN A 101 -6.51 -49.49 1.93
N SER A 102 -6.04 -50.22 0.92
CA SER A 102 -4.63 -50.23 0.53
C SER A 102 -4.23 -48.99 -0.26
N TYR A 103 -3.08 -48.43 0.09
CA TYR A 103 -2.36 -47.43 -0.70
C TYR A 103 -1.44 -48.14 -1.69
N ASN A 104 -1.77 -48.10 -2.99
CA ASN A 104 -0.90 -48.64 -4.04
C ASN A 104 0.50 -48.03 -3.98
N PHE A 105 1.53 -48.77 -3.57
CA PHE A 105 2.92 -48.30 -3.68
C PHE A 105 3.48 -48.48 -5.09
N SER A 106 4.38 -47.59 -5.49
CA SER A 106 5.22 -47.81 -6.67
C SER A 106 6.32 -48.81 -6.32
N LEU A 107 6.42 -49.90 -7.08
CA LEU A 107 7.47 -50.91 -6.99
C LEU A 107 8.81 -50.32 -7.46
N ASP A 108 9.62 -49.82 -6.54
CA ASP A 108 11.07 -49.78 -6.72
C ASP A 108 11.69 -50.93 -5.91
N ALA A 109 12.65 -51.65 -6.49
CA ALA A 109 13.10 -52.97 -6.05
C ALA A 109 13.75 -53.06 -4.65
N ILE A 110 13.77 -51.98 -3.85
CA ILE A 110 14.45 -51.90 -2.54
C ILE A 110 13.67 -51.06 -1.49
N PHE A 111 12.69 -50.21 -1.87
CA PHE A 111 11.90 -49.44 -0.90
C PHE A 111 10.57 -48.93 -1.48
N TYR A 112 9.61 -48.66 -0.60
CA TYR A 112 8.31 -48.09 -0.92
C TYR A 112 8.20 -46.67 -0.36
N GLY A 113 7.91 -45.66 -1.19
CA GLY A 113 7.88 -44.26 -0.75
C GLY A 113 6.68 -43.49 -1.30
N ARG A 114 6.06 -42.65 -0.47
CA ARG A 114 4.91 -41.82 -0.85
C ARG A 114 4.73 -40.61 0.07
N HIS A 115 4.16 -39.53 -0.47
CA HIS A 115 3.65 -38.40 0.32
C HIS A 115 2.37 -38.81 1.06
N MET A 116 2.37 -38.69 2.38
CA MET A 116 1.28 -39.07 3.26
C MET A 116 0.77 -37.84 4.00
N ARG A 117 -0.54 -37.83 4.29
CA ARG A 117 -1.14 -36.88 5.23
C ARG A 117 -0.79 -37.26 6.67
N MET A 118 -0.97 -36.34 7.62
CA MET A 118 -0.95 -36.75 9.03
C MET A 118 -2.09 -37.74 9.29
N GLY A 119 -1.83 -38.76 10.10
CA GLY A 119 -2.80 -39.81 10.27
C GLY A 119 -2.25 -41.04 10.96
N THR A 120 -3.12 -42.04 11.04
CA THR A 120 -2.76 -43.38 11.51
C THR A 120 -2.87 -44.33 10.34
N TYR A 121 -1.78 -45.04 10.08
CA TYR A 121 -1.64 -46.01 9.01
C TYR A 121 -1.20 -47.35 9.58
N TYR A 122 -1.39 -48.40 8.79
CA TYR A 122 -1.08 -49.77 9.19
C TYR A 122 -0.29 -50.44 8.08
N LEU A 123 0.92 -50.89 8.37
CA LEU A 123 1.68 -51.74 7.46
C LEU A 123 1.30 -53.20 7.75
N SER A 124 0.73 -53.89 6.76
CA SER A 124 0.56 -55.33 6.82
C SER A 124 1.72 -56.04 6.15
N VAL A 125 2.21 -57.10 6.78
CA VAL A 125 3.27 -57.98 6.26
C VAL A 125 2.68 -59.37 6.06
N SER A 126 2.78 -59.91 4.85
CA SER A 126 2.26 -61.25 4.54
C SER A 126 3.23 -62.03 3.66
N PRO A 127 3.30 -63.37 3.74
CA PRO A 127 4.23 -64.15 2.92
C PRO A 127 3.78 -64.21 1.45
N LEU A 128 4.69 -63.95 0.50
CA LEU A 128 4.41 -63.99 -0.96
C LEU A 128 4.32 -65.42 -1.53
N LEU A 129 4.92 -66.41 -0.87
CA LEU A 129 4.99 -67.80 -1.31
C LEU A 129 4.71 -68.78 -0.15
N PHE A 130 4.29 -70.02 -0.47
CA PHE A 130 3.99 -71.13 0.47
C PHE A 130 5.07 -71.31 1.57
N PRO A 131 4.70 -71.81 2.78
CA PRO A 131 5.24 -71.39 4.07
C PRO A 131 6.77 -71.38 4.09
N ASP A 132 7.33 -70.18 3.97
CA ASP A 132 8.70 -69.93 4.34
C ASP A 132 8.72 -69.50 5.82
N ASN A 133 9.46 -70.24 6.65
CA ASN A 133 9.61 -69.94 8.08
C ASN A 133 10.69 -68.88 8.33
N SER A 134 11.11 -68.19 7.26
CA SER A 134 12.06 -67.11 7.24
C SER A 134 11.56 -65.91 8.03
N GLU A 135 12.51 -65.12 8.51
CA GLU A 135 12.24 -63.86 9.19
C GLU A 135 11.98 -62.78 8.12
N TYR A 136 11.04 -61.88 8.35
CA TYR A 136 10.99 -60.60 7.64
C TYR A 136 11.68 -59.52 8.46
N GLY A 137 12.12 -58.47 7.79
CA GLY A 137 12.61 -57.27 8.45
C GLY A 137 12.23 -56.02 7.69
N PHE A 138 11.88 -54.96 8.40
CA PHE A 138 11.68 -53.65 7.80
C PHE A 138 12.01 -52.54 8.78
N TYR A 139 12.23 -51.34 8.25
CA TYR A 139 12.16 -50.09 9.00
C TYR A 139 11.50 -49.04 8.13
N TYR A 140 11.11 -47.92 8.73
CA TYR A 140 10.63 -46.77 7.96
C TYR A 140 11.29 -45.48 8.43
N THR A 141 11.42 -44.55 7.49
CA THR A 141 11.84 -43.17 7.75
C THR A 141 10.70 -42.25 7.36
N PHE A 142 10.63 -41.08 8.00
CA PHE A 142 9.62 -40.08 7.71
C PHE A 142 10.25 -38.69 7.63
N GLU A 143 10.05 -38.00 6.53
CA GLU A 143 10.51 -36.63 6.32
C GLU A 143 9.31 -35.68 6.32
N ASP A 144 9.26 -34.77 7.30
CA ASP A 144 8.20 -33.77 7.44
C ASP A 144 8.22 -32.79 6.25
N ALA A 145 7.07 -32.57 5.60
CA ALA A 145 6.95 -31.64 4.48
C ALA A 145 7.10 -30.16 4.88
N GLY A 146 7.00 -29.86 6.18
CA GLY A 146 7.12 -28.51 6.71
C GLY A 146 5.98 -27.61 6.28
N GLU A 147 4.78 -28.17 6.17
CA GLU A 147 3.58 -27.45 5.75
C GLU A 147 3.25 -26.29 6.68
N THR A 148 2.75 -25.20 6.11
CA THR A 148 2.37 -24.03 6.90
C THR A 148 1.07 -24.26 7.66
N PHE A 149 0.18 -25.09 7.10
CA PHE A 149 -1.04 -25.51 7.73
C PHE A 149 -1.02 -27.04 7.85
N PRO A 150 -1.42 -27.62 8.99
CA PRO A 150 -1.58 -29.05 9.10
C PRO A 150 -2.68 -29.52 8.16
N ASP A 151 -2.33 -30.37 7.19
CA ASP A 151 -3.31 -30.98 6.29
C ASP A 151 -4.11 -32.07 7.02
N THR A 152 -5.42 -31.83 7.09
CA THR A 152 -6.42 -32.74 7.68
C THR A 152 -7.49 -33.14 6.65
N GLY A 153 -7.30 -32.76 5.38
CA GLY A 153 -8.28 -32.84 4.29
C GLY A 153 -9.39 -31.78 4.34
N ALA A 154 -9.35 -30.84 5.29
CA ALA A 154 -10.39 -29.81 5.40
C ALA A 154 -10.31 -28.81 4.24
N ASP A 155 -9.11 -28.45 3.82
CA ASP A 155 -8.83 -27.53 2.72
C ASP A 155 -8.91 -28.17 1.34
N ASP A 156 -9.31 -29.44 1.23
CA ASP A 156 -9.65 -30.11 -0.04
C ASP A 156 -10.80 -29.43 -0.80
N ILE A 157 -11.56 -28.58 -0.10
CA ILE A 157 -12.69 -27.82 -0.64
C ILE A 157 -12.63 -26.35 -0.23
N ALA A 158 -13.19 -25.48 -1.08
CA ALA A 158 -13.24 -24.04 -0.81
C ALA A 158 -13.89 -23.65 0.53
N LEU A 159 -14.78 -24.48 1.09
CA LEU A 159 -15.42 -24.20 2.39
C LEU A 159 -14.44 -24.31 3.56
N GLY A 160 -13.50 -25.25 3.50
CA GLY A 160 -12.48 -25.45 4.55
C GLY A 160 -11.15 -24.76 4.25
N ALA A 161 -11.11 -23.92 3.22
CA ALA A 161 -9.90 -23.24 2.76
C ALA A 161 -9.10 -22.55 3.87
N ASN A 162 -7.79 -22.79 3.86
CA ASN A 162 -6.84 -22.21 4.80
C ASN A 162 -6.75 -20.69 4.64
N LYS A 163 -6.90 -19.94 5.74
CA LYS A 163 -6.87 -18.47 5.72
C LYS A 163 -5.45 -17.95 5.65
N ILE A 164 -5.12 -17.24 4.59
CA ILE A 164 -3.78 -16.69 4.36
C ILE A 164 -3.78 -15.16 4.33
N LYS A 165 -2.60 -14.59 4.52
CA LYS A 165 -2.33 -13.15 4.48
C LYS A 165 -1.39 -12.85 3.32
N LEU A 166 -1.67 -11.74 2.64
CA LEU A 166 -0.83 -11.23 1.57
C LEU A 166 0.58 -10.90 2.08
N ASN A 167 1.55 -10.95 1.16
CA ASN A 167 2.99 -10.73 1.36
C ASN A 167 3.68 -11.73 2.29
N ASN A 168 3.20 -12.98 2.30
CA ASN A 168 3.84 -14.10 2.98
C ASN A 168 4.11 -15.25 2.00
N THR A 169 4.95 -16.17 2.45
CA THR A 169 5.21 -17.45 1.78
C THR A 169 4.56 -18.57 2.57
N TYR A 170 3.94 -19.49 1.85
CA TYR A 170 3.25 -20.66 2.37
C TYR A 170 3.86 -21.91 1.74
N LYS A 171 3.81 -23.02 2.47
CA LYS A 171 4.21 -24.36 2.04
C LYS A 171 3.04 -25.30 2.23
N GLY A 172 2.88 -26.23 1.30
CA GLY A 172 1.91 -27.31 1.38
C GLY A 172 2.39 -28.54 0.62
N GLN A 173 1.63 -29.61 0.73
CA GLN A 173 1.83 -30.87 0.04
C GLN A 173 0.50 -31.35 -0.52
N ILE A 174 0.55 -31.98 -1.69
CA ILE A 174 -0.56 -32.75 -2.26
C ILE A 174 -0.12 -34.20 -2.17
N ALA A 175 -0.75 -34.96 -1.29
CA ALA A 175 -0.73 -36.42 -1.25
C ALA A 175 -1.91 -36.94 -2.11
N PHE A 176 -1.64 -37.83 -3.06
CA PHE A 176 -2.63 -38.46 -3.95
C PHE A 176 -3.12 -37.60 -5.13
N SER A 177 -3.48 -38.29 -6.21
CA SER A 177 -3.86 -37.71 -7.50
C SER A 177 -5.21 -36.96 -7.52
N GLU A 178 -5.93 -36.89 -6.40
CA GLU A 178 -7.25 -36.26 -6.28
C GLU A 178 -7.31 -35.11 -5.25
N GLU A 179 -6.20 -34.82 -4.55
CA GLU A 179 -6.15 -33.74 -3.55
C GLU A 179 -6.04 -32.34 -4.19
N SER A 180 -6.57 -31.33 -3.48
CA SER A 180 -6.49 -29.93 -3.89
C SER A 180 -6.53 -29.00 -2.69
N ASP A 181 -5.47 -28.23 -2.48
CA ASP A 181 -5.43 -27.30 -1.35
C ASP A 181 -6.08 -25.98 -1.72
N PHE A 182 -7.10 -25.60 -0.97
CA PHE A 182 -7.76 -24.32 -1.07
C PHE A 182 -7.23 -23.34 -0.01
N TYR A 183 -6.91 -22.14 -0.47
CA TYR A 183 -6.52 -21.02 0.36
C TYR A 183 -7.49 -19.85 0.18
N LYS A 184 -7.81 -19.16 1.27
CA LYS A 184 -8.71 -18.00 1.30
C LYS A 184 -7.99 -16.74 1.77
N PHE A 185 -8.20 -15.64 1.08
CA PHE A 185 -7.65 -14.34 1.49
C PHE A 185 -8.56 -13.17 1.07
N ASP A 186 -8.39 -12.04 1.76
CA ASP A 186 -9.15 -10.82 1.52
C ASP A 186 -8.26 -9.73 0.93
N LEU A 187 -8.67 -9.18 -0.22
CA LEU A 187 -8.11 -7.96 -0.77
C LEU A 187 -8.82 -6.75 -0.16
N GLN A 188 -8.10 -5.96 0.64
CA GLN A 188 -8.63 -4.74 1.24
C GLN A 188 -8.70 -3.56 0.24
N SER A 189 -7.99 -3.70 -0.87
CA SER A 189 -7.99 -2.78 -2.00
C SER A 189 -7.86 -3.55 -3.31
N ALA A 190 -8.34 -2.94 -4.39
CA ALA A 190 -8.03 -3.37 -5.74
C ALA A 190 -6.53 -3.24 -6.00
N GLY A 191 -6.01 -4.03 -6.91
CA GLY A 191 -4.60 -3.97 -7.28
C GLY A 191 -4.16 -5.19 -8.07
N LYS A 192 -2.88 -5.17 -8.44
CA LYS A 192 -2.23 -6.27 -9.13
C LYS A 192 -1.83 -7.33 -8.11
N LEU A 193 -2.57 -8.44 -8.09
CA LEU A 193 -2.19 -9.62 -7.34
C LEU A 193 -1.12 -10.36 -8.12
N THR A 194 -0.10 -10.86 -7.43
CA THR A 194 0.93 -11.74 -8.00
C THR A 194 1.06 -12.96 -7.11
N VAL A 195 0.97 -14.15 -7.71
CA VAL A 195 1.29 -15.42 -7.06
C VAL A 195 2.51 -15.99 -7.74
N LYS A 196 3.54 -16.33 -6.94
CA LYS A 196 4.70 -17.07 -7.39
C LYS A 196 4.70 -18.44 -6.73
N LEU A 197 4.73 -19.49 -7.53
CA LEU A 197 4.76 -20.87 -7.07
C LEU A 197 6.08 -21.55 -7.43
N TYR A 198 6.58 -22.31 -6.48
CA TYR A 198 7.75 -23.16 -6.57
C TYR A 198 7.32 -24.58 -6.22
N SER A 199 7.56 -25.55 -7.11
CA SER A 199 7.27 -26.96 -6.84
C SER A 199 8.31 -27.85 -7.50
N SER A 200 8.53 -29.04 -6.93
CA SER A 200 9.32 -30.13 -7.52
C SER A 200 8.62 -30.79 -8.70
N ASP A 201 7.29 -30.68 -8.80
CA ASP A 201 6.44 -31.45 -9.70
C ASP A 201 5.43 -30.57 -10.46
N SER A 202 4.63 -31.19 -11.33
CA SER A 202 3.64 -30.50 -12.19
C SER A 202 2.39 -30.08 -11.41
N VAL A 203 2.54 -29.07 -10.55
CA VAL A 203 1.44 -28.44 -9.80
C VAL A 203 0.71 -27.41 -10.66
N LYS A 204 -0.62 -27.37 -10.53
CA LYS A 204 -1.54 -26.45 -11.20
C LYS A 204 -2.05 -25.42 -10.20
N ILE A 205 -2.14 -24.17 -10.65
CA ILE A 205 -2.80 -23.10 -9.91
C ILE A 205 -4.07 -22.69 -10.64
N SER A 206 -5.14 -22.53 -9.88
CA SER A 206 -6.36 -21.90 -10.38
C SER A 206 -6.86 -20.77 -9.49
N PHE A 207 -7.35 -19.73 -10.18
CA PHE A 207 -7.97 -18.54 -9.59
C PHE A 207 -9.35 -18.39 -10.22
N GLY A 208 -10.40 -18.72 -9.49
CA GLY A 208 -11.75 -18.79 -10.08
C GLY A 208 -11.81 -19.73 -11.27
N ASN A 209 -12.18 -19.23 -12.46
CA ASN A 209 -12.35 -20.04 -13.68
C ASN A 209 -11.09 -20.13 -14.58
N TYR A 210 -9.93 -19.64 -14.14
CA TYR A 210 -8.71 -19.63 -14.95
C TYR A 210 -7.70 -20.68 -14.46
N TYR A 211 -7.30 -21.58 -15.35
CA TYR A 211 -6.27 -22.59 -15.14
C TYR A 211 -5.02 -22.21 -15.95
N ASN A 212 -3.88 -22.03 -15.29
CA ASN A 212 -2.62 -21.80 -15.99
C ASN A 212 -1.61 -22.90 -15.64
N PHE A 213 -0.91 -23.38 -16.67
CA PHE A 213 0.10 -24.44 -16.58
C PHE A 213 1.45 -23.87 -17.03
N ASP A 214 2.53 -24.21 -16.33
CA ASP A 214 3.87 -24.23 -16.93
C ASP A 214 4.71 -25.33 -16.26
N GLN A 215 5.51 -26.01 -17.07
CA GLN A 215 6.23 -27.24 -16.76
C GLN A 215 7.56 -27.03 -16.01
N HIS A 216 7.86 -25.80 -15.56
CA HIS A 216 9.13 -25.45 -14.91
C HIS A 216 8.96 -24.46 -13.76
N GLY A 217 8.80 -24.96 -12.53
CA GLY A 217 9.34 -24.45 -11.25
C GLY A 217 9.07 -23.00 -10.79
N GLU A 218 8.52 -22.13 -11.63
CA GLU A 218 8.27 -20.71 -11.39
C GLU A 218 6.98 -20.33 -12.12
N THR A 219 5.82 -20.71 -11.58
CA THR A 219 4.55 -20.26 -12.15
C THR A 219 4.27 -18.84 -11.67
N TYR A 220 4.25 -17.90 -12.61
CA TYR A 220 3.86 -16.50 -12.38
C TYR A 220 2.40 -16.31 -12.78
N HIS A 221 1.52 -16.11 -11.82
CA HIS A 221 0.17 -15.58 -12.10
C HIS A 221 0.11 -14.12 -11.66
N SER A 222 -0.34 -13.25 -12.56
CA SER A 222 -0.60 -11.86 -12.21
C SER A 222 -1.85 -11.33 -12.85
N GLN A 223 -2.75 -10.80 -12.02
CA GLN A 223 -4.03 -10.26 -12.45
C GLN A 223 -4.41 -9.07 -11.58
N CYS A 224 -5.05 -8.08 -12.19
CA CYS A 224 -5.69 -7.01 -11.43
C CYS A 224 -7.06 -7.48 -10.93
N LEU A 225 -7.27 -7.39 -9.63
CA LEU A 225 -8.48 -7.85 -8.95
C LEU A 225 -9.15 -6.68 -8.22
N GLU A 226 -10.48 -6.75 -8.09
CA GLU A 226 -11.26 -5.83 -7.28
C GLU A 226 -11.09 -6.13 -5.79
N LYS A 227 -11.44 -5.18 -4.93
CA LYS A 227 -11.57 -5.42 -3.49
C LYS A 227 -12.58 -6.55 -3.26
N GLY A 228 -12.21 -7.57 -2.49
CA GLY A 228 -13.08 -8.71 -2.25
C GLY A 228 -12.38 -9.88 -1.57
N THR A 229 -13.12 -10.97 -1.42
CA THR A 229 -12.62 -12.23 -0.88
C THR A 229 -12.39 -13.19 -2.03
N TYR A 230 -11.22 -13.83 -2.03
CA TYR A 230 -10.80 -14.72 -3.10
C TYR A 230 -10.31 -16.04 -2.55
N TYR A 231 -10.31 -17.03 -3.45
CA TYR A 231 -9.86 -18.37 -3.20
C TYR A 231 -8.79 -18.74 -4.23
N LEU A 232 -7.71 -19.34 -3.76
CA LEU A 232 -6.64 -19.93 -4.56
C LEU A 232 -6.73 -21.44 -4.38
N GLN A 233 -6.80 -22.18 -5.48
CA GLN A 233 -6.70 -23.64 -5.45
C GLN A 233 -5.37 -24.07 -6.07
N ILE A 234 -4.67 -24.95 -5.36
CA ILE A 234 -3.44 -25.60 -5.80
C ILE A 234 -3.76 -27.09 -5.95
N SER A 235 -3.52 -27.67 -7.11
CA SER A 235 -3.82 -29.09 -7.36
C SER A 235 -2.72 -29.74 -8.21
N CYS A 236 -2.54 -31.06 -8.11
CA CYS A 236 -1.56 -31.79 -8.90
C CYS A 236 -2.19 -33.08 -9.42
N GLY A 237 -1.67 -33.61 -10.53
CA GLY A 237 -2.09 -34.92 -11.02
C GLY A 237 -1.45 -36.09 -10.29
N ASN A 238 -0.40 -35.83 -9.51
CA ASN A 238 0.41 -36.78 -8.73
C ASN A 238 0.75 -36.13 -7.38
N ASP A 239 1.50 -36.82 -6.55
CA ASP A 239 2.03 -36.25 -5.31
C ASP A 239 3.00 -35.10 -5.60
N ALA A 240 2.96 -34.04 -4.78
CA ALA A 240 3.86 -32.90 -4.92
C ALA A 240 4.05 -32.15 -3.60
N THR A 241 5.26 -31.60 -3.40
CA THR A 241 5.45 -30.51 -2.44
C THR A 241 5.51 -29.18 -3.16
N TYR A 242 5.05 -28.12 -2.50
CA TYR A 242 5.11 -26.80 -3.08
C TYR A 242 5.32 -25.70 -2.04
N SER A 243 5.80 -24.56 -2.51
CA SER A 243 5.75 -23.31 -1.78
C SER A 243 5.28 -22.18 -2.69
N PHE A 244 4.49 -21.26 -2.16
CA PHE A 244 4.04 -20.10 -2.93
C PHE A 244 4.10 -18.83 -2.11
N SER A 245 4.31 -17.71 -2.80
CA SER A 245 4.14 -16.37 -2.23
C SER A 245 3.01 -15.66 -2.95
N ILE A 246 2.23 -14.90 -2.19
CA ILE A 246 1.13 -14.09 -2.72
C ILE A 246 1.37 -12.64 -2.33
N THR A 247 1.47 -11.74 -3.31
CA THR A 247 1.71 -10.31 -3.08
C THR A 247 0.65 -9.48 -3.78
N LEU A 248 0.29 -8.35 -3.16
CA LEU A 248 -0.61 -7.38 -3.77
C LEU A 248 0.14 -6.07 -3.92
N GLU A 249 0.12 -5.54 -5.13
CA GLU A 249 0.45 -4.14 -5.37
C GLU A 249 -0.85 -3.33 -5.54
N PRO A 250 -1.26 -2.54 -4.53
CA PRO A 250 -2.51 -1.79 -4.59
C PRO A 250 -2.54 -0.80 -5.75
N VAL A 251 -3.75 -0.52 -6.26
CA VAL A 251 -3.98 0.63 -7.15
C VAL A 251 -3.56 1.91 -6.44
N ARG A 252 -2.87 2.79 -7.16
CA ARG A 252 -2.45 4.10 -6.64
C ARG A 252 -2.45 5.14 -7.74
N LEU A 253 -2.55 6.41 -7.36
CA LEU A 253 -2.34 7.50 -8.30
C LEU A 253 -0.85 7.66 -8.57
N GLU A 254 -0.48 7.97 -9.82
CA GLU A 254 0.88 8.38 -10.14
C GLU A 254 1.26 9.67 -9.38
N GLN A 255 0.30 10.59 -9.24
CA GLN A 255 0.41 11.81 -8.46
C GLN A 255 -0.80 12.00 -7.55
N GLY A 256 -0.57 12.15 -6.25
CA GLY A 256 -1.62 12.41 -5.26
C GLY A 256 -2.15 13.85 -5.28
N SER A 257 -1.52 14.74 -6.03
CA SER A 257 -1.95 16.12 -6.23
C SER A 257 -1.54 16.64 -7.60
N MET A 258 -2.27 17.65 -8.08
CA MET A 258 -1.97 18.32 -9.34
C MET A 258 -2.37 19.79 -9.30
N MET A 259 -1.71 20.59 -10.14
CA MET A 259 -2.11 21.97 -10.44
C MET A 259 -2.69 22.02 -11.86
N VAL A 260 -3.85 22.66 -12.02
CA VAL A 260 -4.50 22.84 -13.32
C VAL A 260 -4.80 24.31 -13.52
N VAL A 261 -4.41 24.89 -14.65
CA VAL A 261 -4.74 26.29 -14.93
C VAL A 261 -6.20 26.39 -15.38
N CYS A 262 -6.92 27.46 -14.99
CA CYS A 262 -8.28 27.69 -15.45
C CYS A 262 -8.38 27.62 -16.99
N GLY A 263 -9.26 26.76 -17.50
CA GLY A 263 -9.46 26.50 -18.93
C GLY A 263 -8.65 25.33 -19.47
N ASP A 264 -7.57 24.93 -18.79
CA ASP A 264 -6.71 23.83 -19.21
C ASP A 264 -7.22 22.49 -18.65
N ARG A 265 -6.68 21.41 -19.20
CA ARG A 265 -6.96 20.03 -18.78
C ARG A 265 -5.70 19.32 -18.32
N ALA A 266 -5.85 18.43 -17.35
CA ALA A 266 -4.85 17.47 -16.92
C ALA A 266 -5.51 16.09 -16.77
N GLU A 267 -4.72 15.03 -16.80
CA GLU A 267 -5.21 13.66 -16.71
C GLU A 267 -4.74 13.02 -15.41
N ILE A 268 -5.61 12.20 -14.80
CA ILE A 268 -5.26 11.39 -13.64
C ILE A 268 -4.77 10.02 -14.11
N SER A 269 -3.48 9.77 -13.95
CA SER A 269 -2.88 8.45 -14.18
C SER A 269 -3.03 7.55 -12.95
N ILE A 270 -3.48 6.32 -13.18
CA ILE A 270 -3.62 5.27 -12.18
C ILE A 270 -2.59 4.18 -12.49
N LEU A 271 -1.81 3.80 -11.49
CA LEU A 271 -0.85 2.71 -11.55
C LEU A 271 -1.47 1.44 -10.95
N ASN A 272 -0.94 0.29 -11.37
CA ASN A 272 -1.35 -1.04 -10.90
C ASN A 272 -2.83 -1.37 -11.12
N ALA A 273 -3.41 -0.73 -12.14
CA ALA A 273 -4.71 -1.06 -12.68
C ALA A 273 -4.52 -1.58 -14.11
N ASP A 274 -5.00 -2.78 -14.40
CA ASP A 274 -5.24 -3.18 -15.78
C ASP A 274 -6.55 -2.53 -16.22
N TYR A 275 -6.43 -1.53 -17.08
CA TYR A 275 -7.57 -0.77 -17.59
C TYR A 275 -8.57 -1.64 -18.34
N ASN A 276 -8.20 -2.79 -18.91
CA ASN A 276 -9.19 -3.62 -19.60
C ASN A 276 -10.08 -4.40 -18.62
N LEU A 277 -9.54 -4.73 -17.44
CA LEU A 277 -10.25 -5.53 -16.43
C LEU A 277 -10.99 -4.65 -15.40
N LEU A 278 -10.47 -3.46 -15.09
CA LEU A 278 -11.01 -2.61 -14.02
C LEU A 278 -11.73 -1.33 -14.52
N LYS A 279 -11.70 -1.03 -15.83
CA LYS A 279 -12.33 0.21 -16.37
C LYS A 279 -13.83 0.25 -16.17
N HIS A 280 -14.54 -0.88 -16.28
CA HIS A 280 -15.99 -0.90 -16.09
C HIS A 280 -16.41 -0.53 -14.66
N SER A 281 -15.52 -0.71 -13.68
CA SER A 281 -15.74 -0.33 -12.27
C SER A 281 -15.04 0.98 -11.89
N THR A 282 -14.42 1.68 -12.85
CA THR A 282 -13.75 2.95 -12.61
C THR A 282 -14.72 4.12 -12.64
N LYS A 283 -14.73 4.96 -11.60
CA LYS A 283 -15.57 6.16 -11.47
C LYS A 283 -14.77 7.35 -11.00
N TYR A 284 -15.06 8.51 -11.57
CA TYR A 284 -14.45 9.78 -11.20
C TYR A 284 -15.50 10.76 -10.68
N GLU A 285 -15.20 11.44 -9.59
CA GLU A 285 -16.08 12.45 -9.00
C GLU A 285 -15.26 13.62 -8.48
N SER A 286 -15.77 14.85 -8.66
CA SER A 286 -15.15 16.05 -8.08
C SER A 286 -15.95 16.54 -6.87
N SER A 287 -15.24 16.92 -5.81
CA SER A 287 -15.83 17.56 -4.63
C SER A 287 -16.49 18.91 -4.93
N ASP A 288 -16.03 19.61 -5.97
CA ASP A 288 -16.61 20.86 -6.46
C ASP A 288 -16.35 21.01 -7.97
N SER A 289 -17.33 20.57 -8.76
CA SER A 289 -17.26 20.64 -10.23
C SER A 289 -17.26 22.07 -10.77
N SER A 290 -17.61 23.08 -9.96
CA SER A 290 -17.51 24.49 -10.33
C SER A 290 -16.07 25.01 -10.24
N ILE A 291 -15.20 24.35 -9.47
CA ILE A 291 -13.75 24.62 -9.38
C ILE A 291 -12.99 23.74 -10.36
N ALA A 292 -13.16 22.42 -10.27
CA ALA A 292 -12.52 21.45 -11.16
C ALA A 292 -13.54 20.37 -11.55
N SER A 293 -13.83 20.20 -12.83
CA SER A 293 -14.69 19.10 -13.31
C SER A 293 -13.83 17.94 -13.80
N VAL A 294 -14.28 16.70 -13.64
CA VAL A 294 -13.61 15.51 -14.19
C VAL A 294 -14.60 14.76 -15.09
N ASP A 295 -14.13 14.23 -16.22
CA ASP A 295 -14.93 13.40 -17.11
C ASP A 295 -14.76 11.89 -16.82
N ALA A 296 -15.46 11.06 -17.58
CA ALA A 296 -15.46 9.60 -17.38
C ALA A 296 -14.11 8.95 -17.68
N ASP A 297 -13.22 9.63 -18.40
CA ASP A 297 -11.87 9.16 -18.75
C ASP A 297 -10.81 9.73 -17.79
N GLY A 298 -11.23 10.40 -16.71
CA GLY A 298 -10.30 10.96 -15.71
C GLY A 298 -9.61 12.25 -16.12
N LYS A 299 -10.11 12.95 -17.15
CA LYS A 299 -9.57 14.27 -17.54
C LYS A 299 -10.20 15.37 -16.70
N VAL A 300 -9.36 16.00 -15.89
CA VAL A 300 -9.70 17.11 -15.01
C VAL A 300 -9.59 18.42 -15.79
N THR A 301 -10.66 19.22 -15.80
CA THR A 301 -10.69 20.57 -16.39
C THR A 301 -10.76 21.62 -15.27
N GLY A 302 -9.82 22.57 -15.26
CA GLY A 302 -9.87 23.71 -14.35
C GLY A 302 -10.96 24.70 -14.76
N ARG A 303 -11.93 24.99 -13.89
CA ARG A 303 -13.06 25.90 -14.17
C ARG A 303 -12.90 27.26 -13.49
N LYS A 304 -12.53 27.25 -12.22
CA LYS A 304 -12.38 28.43 -11.36
C LYS A 304 -11.22 28.21 -10.42
N ALA A 305 -10.40 29.23 -10.19
CA ALA A 305 -9.26 29.12 -9.29
C ALA A 305 -9.72 28.82 -7.86
N GLY A 306 -9.05 27.85 -7.23
CA GLY A 306 -9.40 27.34 -5.91
C GLY A 306 -9.06 25.85 -5.77
N PRO A 307 -9.26 25.29 -4.57
CA PRO A 307 -8.99 23.89 -4.30
C PRO A 307 -10.22 23.03 -4.61
N ALA A 308 -9.99 21.83 -5.14
CA ALA A 308 -10.99 20.77 -5.26
C ALA A 308 -10.30 19.41 -4.99
N THR A 309 -11.08 18.38 -4.71
CA THR A 309 -10.60 17.00 -4.63
C THR A 309 -11.29 16.19 -5.70
N VAL A 310 -10.52 15.44 -6.48
CA VAL A 310 -11.06 14.42 -7.39
C VAL A 310 -10.92 13.06 -6.73
N TYR A 311 -12.03 12.37 -6.57
CA TYR A 311 -12.12 11.00 -6.09
C TYR A 311 -12.12 10.05 -7.28
N VAL A 312 -11.30 9.01 -7.19
CA VAL A 312 -11.19 7.98 -8.23
C VAL A 312 -11.46 6.64 -7.58
N THR A 313 -12.59 6.01 -7.91
CA THR A 313 -12.94 4.67 -7.41
C THR A 313 -12.60 3.65 -8.48
N VAL A 314 -11.73 2.68 -8.17
CA VAL A 314 -11.30 1.59 -9.07
C VAL A 314 -11.48 0.26 -8.34
N GLY A 315 -12.26 -0.67 -8.89
CA GLY A 315 -12.47 -2.00 -8.28
C GLY A 315 -12.88 -1.95 -6.80
N GLY A 316 -13.74 -0.99 -6.42
CA GLY A 316 -14.18 -0.78 -5.03
C GLY A 316 -13.19 -0.04 -4.11
N THR A 317 -12.05 0.44 -4.63
CA THR A 317 -11.06 1.24 -3.88
C THR A 317 -11.11 2.69 -4.29
N THR A 318 -11.28 3.60 -3.33
CA THR A 318 -11.34 5.05 -3.60
C THR A 318 -10.01 5.73 -3.28
N LEU A 319 -9.39 6.29 -4.31
CA LEU A 319 -8.21 7.13 -4.27
C LEU A 319 -8.61 8.62 -4.28
N LYS A 320 -7.72 9.49 -3.76
CA LYS A 320 -7.97 10.94 -3.67
C LYS A 320 -6.84 11.70 -4.37
N CYS A 321 -7.20 12.58 -5.30
CA CYS A 321 -6.28 13.53 -5.94
C CYS A 321 -6.62 14.95 -5.49
N SER A 322 -5.68 15.64 -4.84
CA SER A 322 -5.82 17.04 -4.48
C SER A 322 -5.56 17.94 -5.69
N VAL A 323 -6.56 18.68 -6.15
CA VAL A 323 -6.46 19.57 -7.32
C VAL A 323 -6.43 21.02 -6.87
N GLN A 324 -5.36 21.74 -7.21
CA GLN A 324 -5.31 23.19 -7.09
C GLN A 324 -5.52 23.81 -8.47
N VAL A 325 -6.67 24.44 -8.66
CA VAL A 325 -6.91 25.21 -9.88
C VAL A 325 -6.29 26.59 -9.73
N LEU A 326 -5.44 26.97 -10.69
CA LEU A 326 -4.71 28.23 -10.74
C LEU A 326 -5.44 29.24 -11.63
N TYR A 327 -5.27 30.53 -11.35
CA TYR A 327 -5.64 31.57 -12.30
C TYR A 327 -4.71 31.53 -13.53
N LYS A 328 -5.22 31.94 -14.69
CA LYS A 328 -4.44 31.97 -15.94
C LYS A 328 -3.19 32.84 -15.88
N ASP A 329 -3.20 33.88 -15.06
CA ASP A 329 -2.09 34.83 -14.87
C ASP A 329 -1.34 34.64 -13.54
N VAL A 330 -1.50 33.48 -12.88
CA VAL A 330 -0.81 33.11 -11.64
C VAL A 330 -0.26 31.69 -11.77
N VAL A 331 0.68 31.52 -12.72
CA VAL A 331 1.23 30.20 -13.10
C VAL A 331 2.70 30.03 -12.74
N ASN A 332 3.43 31.13 -12.51
CA ASN A 332 4.84 31.07 -12.13
C ASN A 332 5.00 30.85 -10.62
N THR A 333 5.27 29.61 -10.23
CA THR A 333 5.41 29.18 -8.82
C THR A 333 6.56 29.84 -8.07
N LYS A 334 7.53 30.45 -8.78
CA LYS A 334 8.71 31.09 -8.18
C LYS A 334 8.46 32.55 -7.78
N GLU A 335 7.32 33.14 -8.15
CA GLU A 335 7.02 34.50 -7.77
C GLU A 335 6.66 34.61 -6.28
N TYR A 336 7.20 35.62 -5.58
CA TYR A 336 6.99 35.83 -4.13
C TYR A 336 5.52 35.96 -3.71
N TRP A 337 4.62 36.19 -4.67
CA TRP A 337 3.21 36.42 -4.48
C TRP A 337 2.34 35.24 -4.95
N PHE A 338 2.93 34.18 -5.52
CA PHE A 338 2.21 32.96 -5.94
C PHE A 338 1.54 32.27 -4.74
N GLU A 339 2.31 31.88 -3.74
CA GLU A 339 1.79 31.22 -2.54
C GLU A 339 0.80 32.13 -1.78
N PRO A 340 1.09 33.43 -1.51
CA PRO A 340 0.10 34.33 -0.94
C PRO A 340 -1.24 34.38 -1.68
N THR A 341 -1.21 34.29 -3.01
CA THR A 341 -2.42 34.34 -3.84
C THR A 341 -3.23 33.06 -3.70
N ASN A 342 -2.58 31.90 -3.78
CA ASN A 342 -3.26 30.61 -3.65
C ASN A 342 -3.82 30.42 -2.24
N TYR A 343 -3.02 30.72 -1.20
CA TYR A 343 -3.47 30.69 0.19
C TYR A 343 -4.75 31.50 0.40
N LEU A 344 -4.72 32.79 0.03
CA LEU A 344 -5.86 33.67 0.25
C LEU A 344 -7.04 33.38 -0.69
N THR A 345 -6.82 32.68 -1.80
CA THR A 345 -7.92 32.20 -2.67
C THR A 345 -8.60 31.00 -2.03
N ASN A 346 -7.82 30.07 -1.47
CA ASN A 346 -8.34 28.87 -0.80
C ASN A 346 -9.10 29.24 0.49
N GLU A 347 -8.67 30.27 1.21
CA GLU A 347 -9.39 30.86 2.35
C GLU A 347 -10.57 31.77 1.93
N GLU A 348 -10.90 31.83 0.63
CA GLU A 348 -11.92 32.70 0.02
C GLU A 348 -11.79 34.21 0.29
N VAL A 349 -10.63 34.66 0.80
CA VAL A 349 -10.34 36.06 1.12
C VAL A 349 -10.27 36.90 -0.15
N VAL A 350 -9.52 36.41 -1.14
CA VAL A 350 -9.43 37.01 -2.47
C VAL A 350 -10.11 36.13 -3.50
N LYS A 351 -10.72 36.78 -4.49
CA LYS A 351 -11.39 36.12 -5.61
C LYS A 351 -10.89 36.75 -6.91
N GLY A 352 -10.94 36.00 -8.01
CA GLY A 352 -10.53 36.48 -9.34
C GLY A 352 -11.49 37.50 -9.94
N TYR A 353 -11.07 38.11 -11.05
CA TYR A 353 -11.86 38.87 -11.99
C TYR A 353 -12.47 37.97 -13.07
N ASP A 354 -13.40 38.52 -13.86
CA ASP A 354 -13.93 37.94 -15.10
C ASP A 354 -14.32 36.47 -14.99
N GLY A 355 -15.33 36.19 -14.17
CA GLY A 355 -15.75 34.80 -13.89
C GLY A 355 -14.76 34.02 -13.01
N GLN A 356 -13.84 34.71 -12.33
CA GLN A 356 -12.85 34.15 -11.40
C GLN A 356 -11.73 33.33 -12.06
N THR A 357 -11.42 33.63 -13.34
CA THR A 357 -10.38 32.95 -14.12
C THR A 357 -9.05 33.72 -14.16
N MET A 358 -9.08 35.04 -13.93
CA MET A 358 -7.91 35.93 -13.91
C MET A 358 -7.73 36.56 -12.53
N PHE A 359 -6.52 36.62 -12.00
CA PHE A 359 -6.23 37.31 -10.74
C PHE A 359 -5.94 38.81 -10.95
N ARG A 360 -5.38 39.18 -12.10
CA ARG A 360 -4.91 40.52 -12.48
C ARG A 360 -3.92 41.11 -11.46
N PRO A 361 -2.73 40.51 -11.27
CA PRO A 361 -1.81 40.84 -10.18
C PRO A 361 -1.34 42.29 -10.16
N ASN A 362 -1.23 42.93 -11.34
CA ASN A 362 -0.78 44.32 -11.49
C ASN A 362 -1.89 45.36 -11.31
N ASN A 363 -3.16 44.94 -11.24
CA ASN A 363 -4.25 45.88 -11.00
C ASN A 363 -4.12 46.51 -9.62
N GLN A 364 -4.43 47.81 -9.56
CA GLN A 364 -4.44 48.56 -8.32
C GLN A 364 -5.66 48.20 -7.46
N CYS A 365 -5.47 48.13 -6.14
CA CYS A 365 -6.53 47.81 -5.19
C CYS A 365 -7.17 49.05 -4.61
N THR A 366 -8.51 49.12 -4.63
CA THR A 366 -9.26 50.21 -4.00
C THR A 366 -9.37 50.05 -2.49
N ARG A 367 -9.76 51.13 -1.80
CA ARG A 367 -10.06 51.13 -0.37
C ARG A 367 -11.20 50.18 -0.02
N ALA A 368 -12.22 50.11 -0.87
CA ALA A 368 -13.32 49.15 -0.72
C ALA A 368 -12.82 47.69 -0.80
N GLN A 369 -11.95 47.37 -1.75
CA GLN A 369 -11.36 46.04 -1.86
C GLN A 369 -10.52 45.69 -0.62
N MET A 370 -9.70 46.62 -0.14
CA MET A 370 -8.87 46.40 1.06
C MET A 370 -9.73 46.01 2.28
N VAL A 371 -10.75 46.80 2.63
CA VAL A 371 -11.60 46.47 3.79
C VAL A 371 -12.43 45.20 3.57
N THR A 372 -12.80 44.88 2.33
CA THR A 372 -13.50 43.64 2.01
C THR A 372 -12.61 42.42 2.22
N PHE A 373 -11.33 42.49 1.84
CA PHE A 373 -10.37 41.42 2.10
C PHE A 373 -10.16 41.21 3.60
N LEU A 374 -9.99 42.29 4.38
CA LEU A 374 -9.89 42.19 5.84
C LEU A 374 -11.13 41.58 6.49
N TRP A 375 -12.31 41.97 6.02
CA TRP A 375 -13.57 41.44 6.54
C TRP A 375 -13.71 39.93 6.25
N ARG A 376 -13.35 39.49 5.04
CA ARG A 376 -13.33 38.06 4.67
C ARG A 376 -12.28 37.28 5.45
N LEU A 377 -11.08 37.85 5.61
CA LEU A 377 -10.01 37.24 6.41
C LEU A 377 -10.44 37.01 7.87
N LYS A 378 -11.38 37.80 8.38
CA LYS A 378 -11.98 37.62 9.72
C LYS A 378 -13.26 36.77 9.74
N GLY A 379 -13.61 36.09 8.65
CA GLY A 379 -14.78 35.22 8.57
C GLY A 379 -16.11 35.95 8.30
N CYS A 380 -16.06 37.13 7.68
CA CYS A 380 -17.23 37.94 7.34
C CYS A 380 -18.20 38.24 8.53
N PRO A 381 -17.70 38.67 9.71
CA PRO A 381 -18.54 38.89 10.89
C PRO A 381 -19.65 39.92 10.61
N LYS A 382 -20.86 39.65 11.11
CA LYS A 382 -22.02 40.55 10.95
C LYS A 382 -21.77 41.86 11.73
N PRO A 383 -21.80 43.02 11.07
CA PRO A 383 -21.66 44.31 11.76
C PRO A 383 -22.85 44.56 12.69
N GLN A 384 -22.59 45.17 13.84
CA GLN A 384 -23.60 45.55 14.83
C GLN A 384 -24.24 46.90 14.51
N ILE A 385 -23.49 47.80 13.87
CA ILE A 385 -24.03 49.07 13.40
C ILE A 385 -24.81 48.87 12.10
N SER A 386 -25.94 49.56 11.97
CA SER A 386 -26.84 49.47 10.81
C SER A 386 -26.60 50.55 9.75
N SER A 387 -25.78 51.56 10.06
CA SER A 387 -25.46 52.66 9.15
C SER A 387 -24.06 53.22 9.38
N THR A 388 -23.56 53.99 8.40
CA THR A 388 -22.27 54.69 8.48
C THR A 388 -22.48 56.18 8.23
N LYS A 389 -21.63 57.00 8.84
CA LYS A 389 -21.56 58.46 8.58
C LYS A 389 -21.02 58.81 7.18
N PHE A 390 -20.50 57.83 6.44
CA PHE A 390 -19.93 58.05 5.11
C PHE A 390 -21.02 58.14 4.05
N LYS A 391 -21.22 59.34 3.50
CA LYS A 391 -22.26 59.63 2.48
C LYS A 391 -21.99 58.96 1.13
N ASP A 392 -20.74 58.56 0.87
CA ASP A 392 -20.29 57.91 -0.37
C ASP A 392 -20.29 56.36 -0.28
N VAL A 393 -20.93 55.78 0.73
CA VAL A 393 -21.06 54.33 0.93
C VAL A 393 -22.54 53.93 0.84
N LYS A 394 -22.95 53.50 -0.35
CA LYS A 394 -24.33 53.08 -0.63
C LYS A 394 -24.64 51.72 0.02
N LYS A 395 -25.85 51.55 0.57
CA LYS A 395 -26.32 50.29 1.18
C LYS A 395 -26.24 49.08 0.25
N SER A 396 -26.46 49.29 -1.06
CA SER A 396 -26.40 48.25 -2.09
C SER A 396 -24.98 47.87 -2.53
N ALA A 397 -23.95 48.59 -2.06
CA ALA A 397 -22.57 48.30 -2.47
C ALA A 397 -22.07 46.99 -1.84
N TYR A 398 -21.32 46.18 -2.61
CA TYR A 398 -20.77 44.90 -2.15
C TYR A 398 -19.91 45.03 -0.87
N TYR A 399 -19.26 46.18 -0.69
CA TYR A 399 -18.38 46.47 0.45
C TYR A 399 -19.11 47.11 1.63
N TYR A 400 -20.42 47.33 1.56
CA TYR A 400 -21.17 48.07 2.59
C TYR A 400 -21.00 47.45 3.98
N LYS A 401 -21.26 46.15 4.12
CA LYS A 401 -21.11 45.41 5.39
C LYS A 401 -19.66 45.42 5.88
N ALA A 402 -18.69 45.26 4.98
CA ALA A 402 -17.28 45.30 5.32
C ALA A 402 -16.85 46.68 5.85
N VAL A 403 -17.38 47.77 5.27
CA VAL A 403 -17.14 49.14 5.77
C VAL A 403 -17.77 49.35 7.14
N LEU A 404 -19.01 48.90 7.36
CA LEU A 404 -19.66 49.00 8.68
C LEU A 404 -18.84 48.29 9.75
N TRP A 405 -18.44 47.04 9.48
CA TRP A 405 -17.59 46.27 10.38
C TRP A 405 -16.25 46.97 10.62
N ALA A 406 -15.60 47.48 9.58
CA ALA A 406 -14.31 48.17 9.72
C ALA A 406 -14.42 49.48 10.52
N VAL A 407 -15.56 50.18 10.45
CA VAL A 407 -15.84 51.36 11.28
C VAL A 407 -16.05 50.96 12.73
N GLU A 408 -16.91 49.97 12.97
CA GLU A 408 -17.21 49.43 14.29
C GLU A 408 -15.94 48.97 15.02
N LYS A 409 -15.05 48.25 14.33
CA LYS A 409 -13.79 47.77 14.91
C LYS A 409 -12.67 48.82 14.92
N GLY A 410 -12.94 50.05 14.51
CA GLY A 410 -11.92 51.11 14.48
C GLY A 410 -10.78 50.88 13.48
N ILE A 411 -10.96 49.94 12.53
CA ILE A 411 -10.04 49.65 11.43
C ILE A 411 -9.98 50.84 10.46
N THR A 412 -11.12 51.54 10.28
CA THR A 412 -11.19 52.78 9.51
C THR A 412 -11.91 53.90 10.24
N THR A 413 -11.40 55.12 10.09
CA THR A 413 -12.04 56.36 10.55
C THR A 413 -12.65 57.16 9.40
N GLY A 414 -12.50 56.68 8.16
CA GLY A 414 -12.86 57.39 6.94
C GLY A 414 -11.66 58.00 6.22
N TYR A 415 -11.92 58.59 5.06
CA TYR A 415 -10.99 59.50 4.38
C TYR A 415 -11.20 60.95 4.87
N SER A 416 -12.44 61.30 5.19
CA SER A 416 -12.82 62.50 5.94
C SER A 416 -13.93 62.15 6.93
N LYS A 417 -14.43 63.13 7.69
CA LYS A 417 -15.55 62.94 8.63
C LYS A 417 -16.79 62.30 7.98
N THR A 418 -17.04 62.58 6.69
CA THR A 418 -18.26 62.18 5.97
C THR A 418 -18.00 61.37 4.69
N LYS A 419 -16.75 61.03 4.37
CA LYS A 419 -16.39 60.26 3.15
C LYS A 419 -15.44 59.12 3.47
N PHE A 420 -15.68 57.95 2.87
CA PHE A 420 -14.76 56.80 2.89
C PHE A 420 -13.83 56.76 1.67
N LYS A 421 -14.26 57.32 0.54
CA LYS A 421 -13.65 57.22 -0.79
C LYS A 421 -13.42 55.75 -1.24
N PRO A 422 -14.47 54.94 -1.41
CA PRO A 422 -14.34 53.50 -1.69
C PRO A 422 -13.56 53.17 -2.95
N ASN A 423 -13.69 53.99 -4.00
CA ASN A 423 -13.04 53.79 -5.30
C ASN A 423 -11.62 54.33 -5.37
N ASN A 424 -11.15 55.06 -4.35
CA ASN A 424 -9.77 55.51 -4.32
C ASN A 424 -8.84 54.31 -4.14
N VAL A 425 -7.75 54.31 -4.89
CA VAL A 425 -6.70 53.30 -4.78
C VAL A 425 -5.96 53.46 -3.46
N CYS A 426 -5.83 52.36 -2.73
CA CYS A 426 -5.05 52.27 -1.48
C CYS A 426 -3.57 52.50 -1.76
N THR A 427 -2.95 53.37 -0.97
CA THR A 427 -1.49 53.45 -0.92
C THR A 427 -0.91 52.36 0.00
N ARG A 428 0.39 52.13 -0.10
CA ARG A 428 1.13 51.22 0.81
C ARG A 428 0.98 51.62 2.27
N ALA A 429 1.11 52.91 2.58
CA ALA A 429 0.91 53.44 3.93
C ALA A 429 -0.52 53.17 4.46
N GLN A 430 -1.54 53.42 3.64
CA GLN A 430 -2.93 53.17 4.02
C GLN A 430 -3.16 51.67 4.29
N THR A 431 -2.63 50.81 3.42
CA THR A 431 -2.76 49.35 3.54
C THR A 431 -2.20 48.85 4.87
N VAL A 432 -0.97 49.24 5.21
CA VAL A 432 -0.34 48.86 6.48
C VAL A 432 -1.07 49.46 7.68
N THR A 433 -1.57 50.70 7.56
CA THR A 433 -2.36 51.33 8.63
C THR A 433 -3.65 50.55 8.92
N PHE A 434 -4.32 50.02 7.89
CA PHE A 434 -5.49 49.15 8.09
C PHE A 434 -5.13 47.87 8.85
N LEU A 435 -4.04 47.19 8.47
CA LEU A 435 -3.56 45.98 9.13
C LEU A 435 -3.17 46.23 10.59
N TRP A 436 -2.44 47.31 10.84
CA TRP A 436 -2.04 47.70 12.19
C TRP A 436 -3.23 47.98 13.10
N ARG A 437 -4.25 48.69 12.59
CA ARG A 437 -5.49 48.92 13.34
C ARG A 437 -6.27 47.64 13.58
N MET A 438 -6.31 46.74 12.58
CA MET A 438 -6.94 45.43 12.73
C MET A 438 -6.24 44.56 13.79
N ALA A 439 -4.92 44.68 13.94
CA ALA A 439 -4.16 44.07 15.03
C ALA A 439 -4.34 44.74 16.40
N GLY A 440 -5.16 45.78 16.53
CA GLY A 440 -5.34 46.49 17.80
C GLY A 440 -4.31 47.59 18.08
N LYS A 441 -3.65 48.11 17.03
CA LYS A 441 -2.64 49.19 17.12
C LYS A 441 -1.45 48.87 18.04
N PRO A 442 -0.83 47.68 17.96
CA PRO A 442 0.29 47.31 18.81
C PRO A 442 1.47 48.29 18.65
N LYS A 443 2.14 48.60 19.74
CA LYS A 443 3.37 49.40 19.72
C LYS A 443 4.54 48.52 19.23
N ALA A 444 5.39 49.06 18.36
CA ALA A 444 6.65 48.43 18.02
C ALA A 444 7.60 48.43 19.24
N THR A 445 8.38 47.36 19.41
CA THR A 445 9.44 47.29 20.42
C THR A 445 10.70 48.02 19.94
N THR A 446 10.95 48.05 18.62
CA THR A 446 12.05 48.83 18.06
C THR A 446 11.71 50.31 17.95
N THR A 447 12.67 51.17 18.25
CA THR A 447 12.60 52.62 18.00
C THR A 447 13.28 53.02 16.70
N LYS A 448 14.00 52.09 16.03
CA LYS A 448 14.81 52.39 14.85
C LYS A 448 14.01 52.15 13.57
N ASN A 449 13.52 53.24 12.99
CA ASN A 449 13.01 53.22 11.62
C ASN A 449 14.15 52.92 10.63
N LYS A 450 13.96 51.89 9.78
CA LYS A 450 14.95 51.47 8.77
C LYS A 450 14.72 52.09 7.37
N PHE A 451 13.61 52.81 7.19
CA PHE A 451 13.23 53.41 5.91
C PHE A 451 13.54 54.90 5.88
N ARG A 452 14.23 55.34 4.83
CA ARG A 452 14.67 56.73 4.64
C ARG A 452 13.56 57.70 4.28
N ASP A 453 12.44 57.19 3.77
CA ASP A 453 11.30 57.94 3.25
C ASP A 453 10.08 57.87 4.20
N ILE A 454 10.34 57.72 5.49
CA ILE A 454 9.33 57.64 6.55
C ILE A 454 9.77 58.56 7.69
N ASP A 455 8.95 59.56 7.99
CA ASP A 455 9.18 60.55 9.04
C ASP A 455 8.41 60.18 10.31
N ASN A 456 8.92 60.54 11.50
CA ASN A 456 8.26 60.20 12.76
C ASN A 456 6.93 60.96 12.99
N THR A 457 6.69 62.03 12.23
CA THR A 457 5.43 62.78 12.21
C THR A 457 4.39 62.22 11.25
N ASP A 458 4.76 61.25 10.40
CA ASP A 458 3.82 60.60 9.49
C ASP A 458 2.71 59.88 10.25
N TYR A 459 1.44 60.07 9.84
CA TYR A 459 0.30 59.41 10.48
C TYR A 459 0.39 57.87 10.49
N PHE A 460 1.19 57.30 9.57
CA PHE A 460 1.42 55.88 9.41
C PHE A 460 2.75 55.40 10.02
N TYR A 461 3.54 56.27 10.64
CA TYR A 461 4.87 55.95 11.19
C TYR A 461 4.82 54.70 12.08
N ASN A 462 3.98 54.71 13.11
CA ASN A 462 3.85 53.60 14.05
C ASN A 462 3.39 52.30 13.37
N ALA A 463 2.50 52.39 12.38
CA ALA A 463 2.02 51.25 11.64
C ALA A 463 3.13 50.61 10.78
N VAL A 464 3.94 51.44 10.11
CA VAL A 464 5.08 50.99 9.29
C VAL A 464 6.18 50.40 10.17
N LEU A 465 6.47 51.02 11.31
CA LEU A 465 7.47 50.53 12.27
C LEU A 465 7.10 49.14 12.80
N TRP A 466 5.85 48.98 13.27
CA TRP A 466 5.33 47.69 13.72
C TRP A 466 5.33 46.65 12.59
N ALA A 467 4.82 46.98 11.41
CA ALA A 467 4.73 46.02 10.31
C ALA A 467 6.11 45.59 9.79
N SER A 468 7.11 46.48 9.88
CA SER A 468 8.50 46.15 9.56
C SER A 468 9.10 45.23 10.60
N GLU A 469 8.88 45.50 11.90
CA GLU A 469 9.34 44.64 12.99
C GLU A 469 8.76 43.23 12.89
N LYS A 470 7.46 43.12 12.58
CA LYS A 470 6.77 41.82 12.42
C LYS A 470 6.98 41.18 11.04
N LYS A 471 7.88 41.72 10.22
CA LYS A 471 8.19 41.24 8.86
C LYS A 471 6.98 41.17 7.90
N ILE A 472 5.89 41.87 8.21
CA ILE A 472 4.74 42.03 7.30
C ILE A 472 5.14 42.85 6.08
N VAL A 473 6.05 43.83 6.27
CA VAL A 473 6.65 44.61 5.20
C VAL A 473 8.17 44.66 5.34
N GLU A 474 8.88 44.50 4.23
CA GLU A 474 10.36 44.55 4.23
C GLU A 474 10.91 45.84 3.63
N GLY A 475 10.14 46.50 2.76
CA GLY A 475 10.56 47.65 1.96
C GLY A 475 11.37 47.24 0.72
N TYR A 476 12.06 48.20 0.12
CA TYR A 476 12.86 48.02 -1.08
C TYR A 476 14.36 47.99 -0.74
N LYS A 477 15.17 47.40 -1.63
CA LYS A 477 16.64 47.27 -1.46
C LYS A 477 17.33 48.60 -1.15
N ASN A 478 16.83 49.72 -1.68
CA ASN A 478 17.35 51.06 -1.45
C ASN A 478 16.93 51.69 -0.09
N LYS A 479 16.48 50.87 0.88
CA LYS A 479 16.03 51.30 2.21
C LYS A 479 14.87 52.31 2.17
N THR A 480 13.92 52.12 1.25
CA THR A 480 12.67 52.89 1.17
C THR A 480 11.45 52.01 1.39
N PHE A 481 10.35 52.58 1.90
CA PHE A 481 9.05 51.92 2.02
C PHE A 481 8.08 52.31 0.88
N ARG A 482 8.23 53.51 0.31
CA ARG A 482 7.41 54.16 -0.72
C ARG A 482 5.94 54.30 -0.29
N PRO A 483 5.64 55.08 0.75
CA PRO A 483 4.33 55.11 1.41
C PRO A 483 3.18 55.53 0.48
N GLN A 484 3.45 56.41 -0.49
CA GLN A 484 2.45 56.96 -1.41
C GLN A 484 2.19 56.09 -2.65
N ASN A 485 3.04 55.10 -2.91
CA ASN A 485 2.84 54.20 -4.05
C ASN A 485 1.52 53.45 -3.89
N LYS A 486 0.79 53.34 -5.00
CA LYS A 486 -0.46 52.60 -5.08
C LYS A 486 -0.19 51.10 -4.95
N CYS A 487 -0.95 50.42 -4.10
CA CYS A 487 -0.84 48.97 -3.92
C CYS A 487 -1.48 48.24 -5.09
N THR A 488 -0.69 47.39 -5.73
CA THR A 488 -1.18 46.37 -6.67
C THR A 488 -1.80 45.20 -5.90
N ARG A 489 -2.58 44.37 -6.59
CA ARG A 489 -3.18 43.15 -6.03
C ARG A 489 -2.15 42.18 -5.49
N ARG A 490 -1.07 41.91 -6.24
CA ARG A 490 0.03 41.04 -5.77
C ARG A 490 0.69 41.54 -4.48
N GLN A 491 0.86 42.85 -4.35
CA GLN A 491 1.37 43.45 -3.11
C GLN A 491 0.36 43.33 -1.96
N MET A 492 -0.93 43.52 -2.26
CA MET A 492 -2.01 43.41 -1.28
C MET A 492 -2.09 42.01 -0.66
N VAL A 493 -2.12 40.96 -1.49
CA VAL A 493 -2.15 39.57 -1.00
C VAL A 493 -0.89 39.21 -0.23
N THR A 494 0.27 39.72 -0.64
CA THR A 494 1.52 39.48 0.10
C THR A 494 1.46 40.07 1.51
N PHE A 495 0.94 41.29 1.68
CA PHE A 495 0.80 41.90 3.01
C PHE A 495 -0.25 41.18 3.86
N LEU A 496 -1.38 40.79 3.27
CA LEU A 496 -2.44 40.06 3.96
C LEU A 496 -1.96 38.68 4.41
N TYR A 497 -1.29 37.94 3.55
CA TYR A 497 -0.73 36.63 3.84
C TYR A 497 0.30 36.72 4.98
N LYS A 498 1.26 37.63 4.90
CA LYS A 498 2.26 37.80 5.97
C LYS A 498 1.64 38.25 7.29
N TYR A 499 0.63 39.13 7.23
CA TYR A 499 -0.14 39.49 8.41
C TYR A 499 -0.84 38.28 9.05
N ASP A 500 -1.52 37.47 8.23
CA ASP A 500 -2.28 36.32 8.72
C ASP A 500 -1.35 35.25 9.33
N LYS A 501 -0.20 35.00 8.68
CA LYS A 501 0.86 34.14 9.22
C LYS A 501 1.39 34.64 10.56
N TYR A 502 1.60 35.95 10.70
CA TYR A 502 2.00 36.57 11.96
C TYR A 502 0.96 36.36 13.07
N VAL A 503 -0.32 36.61 12.79
CA VAL A 503 -1.39 36.51 13.79
C VAL A 503 -1.63 35.06 14.22
N ASN A 504 -1.58 34.12 13.27
CA ASN A 504 -1.91 32.72 13.53
C ASN A 504 -0.67 31.87 13.91
N GLY A 505 0.50 32.48 14.15
CA GLY A 505 1.72 31.78 14.58
C GLY A 505 2.29 30.79 13.55
N ARG A 506 2.01 30.99 12.26
CA ARG A 506 2.40 30.09 11.16
C ARG A 506 3.61 30.58 10.34
N GLY A 507 4.40 31.51 10.90
CA GLY A 507 5.44 32.27 10.19
C GLY A 507 6.85 32.08 10.70
#